data_AF-A0A8I0JHH2-F1
#
_entry.id   AF-A0A8I0JHH2-F1
#
_cell.length_a   1.000
_cell.length_b   1.000
_cell.length_c   1.000
_cell.angle_alpha   90.00
_cell.angle_beta   90.00
_cell.angle_gamma   90.00
#
_symmetry.space_group_name_H-M   'P 1'
#
loop_
_entity.id
_entity.type
_entity.pdbx_description
1 polymer ?
#
loop_
_entity_poly.entity_id
_entity_poly.type
_entity_poly.pdbx_seq_one_letter_code
_entity_poly.pdbx_strand_id
1 'polypeptide(L)'
;MHSLSPASRTHRAAAIVNWLTSRWKSGPVVRIAPTARHLPFPAPDDARGLHWNGTVHLVANQAPDSLAQTLAHEAVGHYGLRAMLGKEWPHFMRHIQLGLQAGDPGLRTLQRHIRAAYVDEAGRFCLSPRQEADEIAAYAAEELLCLQSGRIRPGRPLAQAIEAWKGRALREGLLLERGVSRQELEGALLLAAQRMEGGPLGPVRRWIGRRQMRSATIALMRDLNKPPMSLEESERLLKAEEDRLHRKGETKGFLAGIGLIVSFPLLLACIGIMIWGLISLFAR
;
A
#
# COMPACT_ATOMS: atom_id res chain seq x y z
N MET A 1 30.71 -1.12 -23.89
CA MET A 1 29.30 -1.56 -23.73
C MET A 1 28.60 -1.42 -25.07
N HIS A 2 28.27 -2.52 -25.76
CA HIS A 2 27.52 -2.43 -27.02
C HIS A 2 26.09 -1.96 -26.73
N SER A 3 25.71 -0.78 -27.22
CA SER A 3 24.34 -0.29 -27.14
C SER A 3 23.43 -1.19 -27.98
N LEU A 4 22.41 -1.77 -27.37
CA LEU A 4 21.37 -2.54 -28.06
C LEU A 4 20.72 -1.71 -29.17
N SER A 5 20.47 -2.33 -30.32
CA SER A 5 19.69 -1.71 -31.41
C SER A 5 18.27 -1.34 -30.93
N PRO A 6 17.61 -0.33 -31.53
CA PRO A 6 16.23 0.03 -31.18
C PRO A 6 15.24 -1.16 -31.18
N ALA A 7 15.36 -2.05 -32.16
CA ALA A 7 14.55 -3.26 -32.24
C ALA A 7 14.80 -4.21 -31.06
N SER A 8 16.06 -4.46 -30.71
CA SER A 8 16.41 -5.34 -29.57
C SER A 8 16.00 -4.76 -28.21
N ARG A 9 16.04 -3.42 -28.04
CA ARG A 9 15.50 -2.75 -26.84
C ARG A 9 13.99 -2.95 -26.71
N THR A 10 13.26 -2.77 -27.81
CA THR A 10 11.80 -2.93 -27.83
C THR A 10 11.40 -4.38 -27.55
N HIS A 11 12.12 -5.35 -28.12
CA HIS A 11 11.90 -6.78 -27.85
C HIS A 11 12.15 -7.14 -26.37
N ARG A 12 13.25 -6.66 -25.79
CA ARG A 12 13.54 -6.84 -24.35
C ARG A 12 12.46 -6.22 -23.47
N ALA A 13 12.04 -4.99 -23.80
CA ALA A 13 10.98 -4.31 -23.08
C ALA A 13 9.65 -5.10 -23.15
N ALA A 14 9.31 -5.62 -24.33
CA ALA A 14 8.13 -6.47 -24.50
C ALA A 14 8.18 -7.74 -23.65
N ALA A 15 9.35 -8.40 -23.55
CA ALA A 15 9.50 -9.58 -22.71
C ALA A 15 9.25 -9.27 -21.21
N ILE A 16 9.79 -8.15 -20.71
CA ILE A 16 9.60 -7.71 -19.31
C ILE A 16 8.13 -7.36 -19.05
N VAL A 17 7.53 -6.57 -19.95
CA VAL A 17 6.12 -6.18 -19.86
C VAL A 17 5.24 -7.42 -19.88
N ASN A 18 5.42 -8.33 -20.85
CA ASN A 18 4.64 -9.56 -20.95
C ASN A 18 4.77 -10.43 -19.69
N TRP A 19 5.97 -10.55 -19.12
CA TRP A 19 6.15 -11.29 -17.87
C TRP A 19 5.38 -10.67 -16.70
N LEU A 20 5.42 -9.34 -16.56
CA LEU A 20 4.68 -8.62 -15.51
C LEU A 20 3.17 -8.70 -15.73
N THR A 21 2.70 -8.48 -16.96
CA THR A 21 1.27 -8.38 -17.27
C THR A 21 0.59 -9.72 -17.51
N SER A 22 1.35 -10.81 -17.71
CA SER A 22 0.81 -12.18 -17.92
C SER A 22 -0.18 -12.65 -16.85
N ARG A 23 -0.09 -12.08 -15.64
CA ARG A 23 -0.94 -12.38 -14.49
C ARG A 23 -2.17 -11.47 -14.39
N TRP A 24 -2.21 -10.38 -15.15
CA TRP A 24 -3.31 -9.42 -15.10
C TRP A 24 -4.49 -9.97 -15.90
N LYS A 25 -5.63 -10.12 -15.25
CA LYS A 25 -6.92 -10.45 -15.88
C LYS A 25 -7.66 -9.21 -16.38
N SER A 26 -7.36 -8.04 -15.81
CA SER A 26 -8.05 -6.77 -16.10
C SER A 26 -7.12 -5.54 -16.02
N GLY A 27 -5.90 -5.67 -16.55
CA GLY A 27 -4.93 -4.57 -16.64
C GLY A 27 -5.18 -3.62 -17.82
N PRO A 28 -4.46 -2.49 -17.88
CA PRO A 28 -4.51 -1.60 -19.04
C PRO A 28 -3.87 -2.25 -20.25
N VAL A 29 -4.22 -1.77 -21.45
CA VAL A 29 -3.42 -2.05 -22.64
C VAL A 29 -2.05 -1.39 -22.47
N VAL A 30 -0.98 -2.13 -22.73
CA VAL A 30 0.40 -1.61 -22.68
C VAL A 30 0.96 -1.52 -24.08
N ARG A 31 1.49 -0.35 -24.45
CA ARG A 31 2.17 -0.10 -25.74
C ARG A 31 3.60 0.34 -25.49
N ILE A 32 4.52 -0.19 -26.26
CA ILE A 32 5.95 0.10 -26.12
C ILE A 32 6.41 0.88 -27.34
N ALA A 33 6.96 2.06 -27.09
CA ALA A 33 7.58 2.93 -28.08
C ALA A 33 9.11 2.80 -27.99
N PRO A 34 9.86 2.83 -29.11
CA PRO A 34 11.32 2.82 -29.07
C PRO A 34 11.92 4.02 -28.34
N THR A 35 11.34 5.21 -28.54
CA THR A 35 11.70 6.48 -27.89
C THR A 35 10.44 7.33 -27.64
N ALA A 36 10.53 8.37 -26.82
CA ALA A 36 9.41 9.27 -26.53
C ALA A 36 8.78 9.89 -27.79
N ARG A 37 9.58 10.18 -28.82
CA ARG A 37 9.12 10.73 -30.11
C ARG A 37 8.19 9.80 -30.91
N HIS A 38 8.19 8.50 -30.58
CA HIS A 38 7.32 7.51 -31.21
C HIS A 38 6.01 7.31 -30.44
N LEU A 39 5.78 8.08 -29.37
CA LEU A 39 4.50 8.10 -28.67
C LEU A 39 3.45 8.80 -29.55
N PRO A 40 2.16 8.40 -29.45
CA PRO A 40 1.10 8.95 -30.30
C PRO A 40 0.63 10.35 -29.85
N PHE A 41 1.36 11.00 -28.96
CA PHE A 41 1.08 12.31 -28.39
C PHE A 41 2.39 13.03 -28.06
N PRO A 42 2.38 14.37 -27.96
CA PRO A 42 3.55 15.13 -27.51
C PRO A 42 3.99 14.69 -26.11
N ALA A 43 5.27 14.36 -25.98
CA ALA A 43 5.90 13.98 -24.73
C ALA A 43 7.33 14.53 -24.68
N PRO A 44 7.85 14.88 -23.48
CA PRO A 44 9.26 15.22 -23.31
C PRO A 44 10.20 14.13 -23.84
N ASP A 45 11.36 14.50 -24.35
CA ASP A 45 12.33 13.55 -24.93
C ASP A 45 12.84 12.53 -23.89
N ASP A 46 12.81 12.88 -22.61
CA ASP A 46 13.20 12.07 -21.46
C ASP A 46 12.03 11.28 -20.83
N ALA A 47 10.83 11.34 -21.42
CA ALA A 47 9.68 10.58 -20.94
C ALA A 47 9.99 9.07 -20.92
N ARG A 48 9.75 8.45 -19.76
CA ARG A 48 9.94 7.00 -19.55
C ARG A 48 8.64 6.23 -19.79
N GLY A 49 7.50 6.82 -19.46
CA GLY A 49 6.18 6.26 -19.64
C GLY A 49 5.12 7.34 -19.57
N LEU A 50 3.89 6.98 -19.95
CA LEU A 50 2.71 7.80 -19.74
C LEU A 50 1.44 6.93 -19.76
N HIS A 51 0.58 7.09 -18.76
CA HIS A 51 -0.80 6.66 -18.82
C HIS A 51 -1.66 7.70 -19.55
N TRP A 52 -2.14 7.34 -20.74
CA TRP A 52 -2.96 8.20 -21.59
C TRP A 52 -4.19 7.45 -22.10
N ASN A 53 -5.38 8.02 -21.86
CA ASN A 53 -6.66 7.51 -22.35
C ASN A 53 -6.88 6.00 -22.06
N GLY A 54 -6.55 5.56 -20.83
CA GLY A 54 -6.70 4.16 -20.42
C GLY A 54 -5.64 3.19 -20.96
N THR A 55 -4.65 3.71 -21.71
CA THR A 55 -3.52 2.95 -22.24
C THR A 55 -2.24 3.37 -21.51
N VAL A 56 -1.41 2.41 -21.15
CA VAL A 56 -0.06 2.66 -20.64
C VAL A 56 0.92 2.62 -21.79
N HIS A 57 1.63 3.71 -22.00
CA HIS A 57 2.70 3.81 -22.98
C HIS A 57 4.05 3.79 -22.26
N LEU A 58 4.99 2.96 -22.72
CA LEU A 58 6.33 2.86 -22.15
C LEU A 58 7.38 3.11 -23.22
N VAL A 59 8.46 3.78 -22.85
CA VAL A 59 9.63 3.98 -23.72
C VAL A 59 10.65 2.87 -23.46
N ALA A 60 11.06 2.16 -24.50
CA ALA A 60 11.93 0.98 -24.40
C ALA A 60 13.37 1.29 -23.96
N ASN A 61 13.82 2.53 -24.12
CA ASN A 61 15.19 2.95 -23.82
C ASN A 61 15.43 3.15 -22.31
N GLN A 62 15.24 2.09 -21.53
CA GLN A 62 15.39 2.07 -20.09
C GLN A 62 16.15 0.82 -19.63
N ALA A 63 16.73 0.89 -18.44
CA ALA A 63 17.20 -0.30 -17.74
C ALA A 63 16.01 -1.21 -17.40
N PRO A 64 16.20 -2.54 -17.33
CA PRO A 64 15.11 -3.49 -17.04
C PRO A 64 14.31 -3.14 -15.78
N ASP A 65 15.00 -2.82 -14.69
CA ASP A 65 14.36 -2.50 -13.41
C ASP A 65 13.56 -1.19 -13.48
N SER A 66 14.15 -0.16 -14.11
CA SER A 66 13.47 1.13 -14.32
C SER A 66 12.24 0.99 -15.23
N LEU A 67 12.29 0.12 -16.23
CA LEU A 67 11.13 -0.17 -17.08
C LEU A 67 10.02 -0.86 -16.27
N ALA A 68 10.37 -1.82 -15.42
CA ALA A 68 9.41 -2.50 -14.55
C ALA A 68 8.77 -1.53 -13.55
N GLN A 69 9.57 -0.65 -12.94
CA GLN A 69 9.09 0.41 -12.05
C GLN A 69 8.17 1.38 -12.79
N THR A 70 8.57 1.85 -13.98
CA THR A 70 7.72 2.72 -14.81
C THR A 70 6.40 2.04 -15.15
N LEU A 71 6.41 0.74 -15.47
CA LEU A 71 5.15 0.01 -15.67
C LEU A 71 4.28 0.00 -14.41
N ALA A 72 4.85 -0.17 -13.21
CA ALA A 72 4.10 -0.12 -11.96
C ALA A 72 3.54 1.29 -11.69
N HIS A 73 4.33 2.34 -11.93
CA HIS A 73 3.90 3.74 -11.84
C HIS A 73 2.66 3.99 -12.68
N GLU A 74 2.72 3.67 -13.97
CA GLU A 74 1.64 3.95 -14.91
C GLU A 74 0.44 3.02 -14.73
N ALA A 75 0.69 1.72 -14.59
CA ALA A 75 -0.36 0.72 -14.62
C ALA A 75 -1.04 0.50 -13.26
N VAL A 76 -0.28 0.48 -12.16
CA VAL A 76 -0.85 0.30 -10.83
C VAL A 76 -1.19 1.65 -10.20
N GLY A 77 -0.26 2.60 -10.28
CA GLY A 77 -0.39 3.95 -9.73
C GLY A 77 -1.52 4.74 -10.38
N HIS A 78 -1.35 5.12 -11.65
CA HIS A 78 -2.36 5.94 -12.34
C HIS A 78 -3.57 5.12 -12.76
N TYR A 79 -3.39 4.05 -13.54
CA TYR A 79 -4.53 3.29 -14.07
C TYR A 79 -5.25 2.48 -12.99
N GLY A 80 -4.52 1.61 -12.27
CA GLY A 80 -5.10 0.62 -11.37
C GLY A 80 -5.84 1.25 -10.19
N LEU A 81 -5.20 2.21 -9.51
CA LEU A 81 -5.79 2.91 -8.38
C LEU A 81 -7.03 3.70 -8.83
N ARG A 82 -6.96 4.41 -9.95
CA ARG A 82 -8.09 5.17 -10.50
C ARG A 82 -9.23 4.27 -10.92
N ALA A 83 -8.95 3.15 -11.59
CA ALA A 83 -9.96 2.16 -11.97
C ALA A 83 -10.61 1.48 -10.75
N MET A 84 -9.86 1.27 -9.66
CA MET A 84 -10.39 0.70 -8.42
C MET A 84 -11.28 1.69 -7.67
N LEU A 85 -10.90 2.97 -7.61
CA LEU A 85 -11.62 4.00 -6.86
C LEU A 85 -12.80 4.58 -7.65
N GLY A 86 -12.70 4.64 -8.98
CA GLY A 86 -13.75 5.19 -9.83
C GLY A 86 -14.09 6.63 -9.48
N LYS A 87 -15.35 6.88 -9.11
CA LYS A 87 -15.84 8.23 -8.74
C LYS A 87 -15.19 8.79 -7.48
N GLU A 88 -14.61 7.94 -6.63
CA GLU A 88 -13.97 8.34 -5.37
C GLU A 88 -12.51 8.78 -5.55
N TRP A 89 -11.92 8.57 -6.73
CA TRP A 89 -10.54 8.94 -7.00
C TRP A 89 -10.21 10.42 -6.69
N PRO A 90 -11.02 11.43 -7.11
CA PRO A 90 -10.79 12.83 -6.75
C PRO A 90 -10.73 13.06 -5.23
N HIS A 91 -11.63 12.43 -4.47
CA HIS A 91 -11.68 12.54 -3.03
C HIS A 91 -10.44 11.90 -2.39
N PHE A 92 -10.04 10.72 -2.85
CA PHE A 92 -8.83 10.07 -2.36
C PHE A 92 -7.58 10.93 -2.55
N MET A 93 -7.43 11.61 -3.69
CA MET A 93 -6.34 12.57 -3.92
C MET A 93 -6.34 13.72 -2.91
N ARG A 94 -7.53 14.27 -2.59
CA ARG A 94 -7.68 15.28 -1.54
C ARG A 94 -7.26 14.73 -0.18
N HIS A 95 -7.59 13.48 0.14
CA HIS A 95 -7.20 12.88 1.42
C HIS A 95 -5.70 12.59 1.51
N ILE A 96 -4.99 12.32 0.40
CA ILE A 96 -3.52 12.28 0.40
C ILE A 96 -2.96 13.66 0.79
N GLN A 97 -3.51 14.73 0.22
CA GLN A 97 -3.12 16.11 0.59
C GLN A 97 -3.40 16.44 2.05
N LEU A 98 -4.54 16.02 2.59
CA LEU A 98 -4.83 16.15 4.03
C LEU A 98 -3.83 15.36 4.88
N GLY A 99 -3.37 14.18 4.43
CA GLY A 99 -2.35 13.39 5.10
C GLY A 99 -0.98 14.09 5.16
N LEU A 100 -0.61 14.75 4.06
CA LEU A 100 0.60 15.59 4.00
C LEU A 100 0.51 16.78 4.96
N GLN A 101 -0.64 17.47 4.98
CA GLN A 101 -0.91 18.59 5.89
C GLN A 101 -0.86 18.14 7.36
N ALA A 102 -1.44 16.98 7.67
CA ALA A 102 -1.40 16.37 8.99
C ALA A 102 0.00 15.88 9.42
N GLY A 103 0.99 15.92 8.53
CA GLY A 103 2.38 15.64 8.89
C GLY A 103 2.83 14.19 8.70
N ASP A 104 2.13 13.36 7.91
CA ASP A 104 2.55 11.96 7.69
C ASP A 104 3.99 11.91 7.12
N PRO A 105 4.97 11.33 7.84
CA PRO A 105 6.37 11.38 7.45
C PRO A 105 6.68 10.51 6.22
N GLY A 106 5.91 9.43 6.02
CA GLY A 106 6.03 8.57 4.86
C GLY A 106 5.59 9.30 3.60
N LEU A 107 4.42 9.93 3.63
CA LEU A 107 3.92 10.74 2.51
C LEU A 107 4.83 11.93 2.21
N ARG A 108 5.37 12.61 3.24
CA ARG A 108 6.33 13.71 3.05
C ARG A 108 7.63 13.26 2.39
N THR A 109 8.05 12.03 2.60
CA THR A 109 9.24 11.48 1.93
C THR A 109 9.01 11.32 0.43
N LEU A 110 7.85 10.81 0.04
CA LEU A 110 7.45 10.73 -1.37
C LEU A 110 7.30 12.11 -1.99
N GLN A 111 6.62 13.02 -1.28
CA GLN A 111 6.41 14.38 -1.73
C GLN A 111 7.73 15.08 -2.06
N ARG A 112 8.76 14.91 -1.21
CA ARG A 112 10.08 15.50 -1.46
C ARG A 112 10.70 15.01 -2.77
N HIS A 113 10.56 13.72 -3.08
CA HIS A 113 11.04 13.18 -4.35
C HIS A 113 10.28 13.78 -5.53
N ILE A 114 8.95 13.79 -5.48
CA ILE A 114 8.08 14.36 -6.53
C ILE A 114 8.37 15.83 -6.75
N ARG A 115 8.48 16.62 -5.69
CA ARG A 115 8.76 18.07 -5.80
C ARG A 115 10.14 18.38 -6.37
N ALA A 116 11.10 17.46 -6.20
CA ALA A 116 12.42 17.60 -6.81
C ALA A 116 12.42 17.20 -8.30
N ALA A 117 11.57 16.25 -8.69
CA ALA A 117 11.49 15.77 -10.08
C ALA A 117 10.63 16.67 -10.98
N TYR A 118 9.55 17.25 -10.46
CA TYR A 118 8.57 18.00 -11.24
C TYR A 118 8.73 19.52 -11.06
N VAL A 119 9.81 20.05 -11.62
CA VAL A 119 10.12 21.48 -11.64
C VAL A 119 10.00 22.06 -13.06
N ASP A 120 9.62 23.34 -13.17
CA ASP A 120 9.64 24.09 -14.42
C ASP A 120 11.08 24.48 -14.84
N GLU A 121 11.23 25.17 -15.98
CA GLU A 121 12.53 25.67 -16.47
C GLU A 121 13.22 26.62 -15.48
N ALA A 122 12.46 27.25 -14.58
CA ALA A 122 12.95 28.13 -13.52
C ALA A 122 13.24 27.37 -12.21
N GLY A 123 13.13 26.04 -12.20
CA GLY A 123 13.37 25.20 -11.03
C GLY A 123 12.22 25.22 -10.00
N ARG A 124 11.05 25.73 -10.35
CA ARG A 124 9.89 25.84 -9.45
C ARG A 124 8.96 24.65 -9.63
N PHE A 125 8.49 24.10 -8.52
CA PHE A 125 7.51 23.00 -8.53
C PHE A 125 6.25 23.38 -9.32
N CYS A 126 5.84 22.52 -10.25
CA CYS A 126 4.85 22.87 -11.28
C CYS A 126 3.54 22.05 -11.25
N LEU A 127 3.37 21.13 -10.29
CA LEU A 127 2.14 20.33 -10.21
C LEU A 127 1.07 20.99 -9.34
N SER A 128 -0.20 20.84 -9.73
CA SER A 128 -1.33 21.14 -8.86
C SER A 128 -1.41 20.14 -7.69
N PRO A 129 -2.11 20.46 -6.57
CA PRO A 129 -2.22 19.54 -5.43
C PRO A 129 -2.80 18.16 -5.79
N ARG A 130 -3.71 18.10 -6.77
CA ARG A 130 -4.29 16.83 -7.22
C ARG A 130 -3.28 16.03 -8.04
N GLN A 131 -2.54 16.67 -8.94
CA GLN A 131 -1.50 16.03 -9.73
C GLN A 131 -0.38 15.52 -8.81
N GLU A 132 0.07 16.35 -7.86
CA GLU A 132 1.05 15.94 -6.85
C GLU A 132 0.60 14.69 -6.08
N ALA A 133 -0.65 14.63 -5.65
CA ALA A 133 -1.18 13.45 -4.94
C ALA A 133 -1.22 12.20 -5.82
N ASP A 134 -1.54 12.35 -7.12
CA ASP A 134 -1.56 11.25 -8.08
C ASP A 134 -0.14 10.72 -8.35
N GLU A 135 0.82 11.63 -8.56
CA GLU A 135 2.23 11.29 -8.71
C GLU A 135 2.83 10.65 -7.44
N ILE A 136 2.43 11.11 -6.25
CA ILE A 136 2.81 10.47 -4.98
C ILE A 136 2.30 9.03 -4.92
N ALA A 137 1.07 8.78 -5.36
CA ALA A 137 0.50 7.43 -5.41
C ALA A 137 1.21 6.55 -6.45
N ALA A 138 1.56 7.12 -7.60
CA ALA A 138 2.23 6.40 -8.67
C ALA A 138 3.70 6.07 -8.32
N TYR A 139 4.44 7.02 -7.76
CA TYR A 139 5.79 6.76 -7.25
C TYR A 139 5.79 5.78 -6.07
N ALA A 140 4.78 5.81 -5.20
CA ALA A 140 4.63 4.78 -4.18
C ALA A 140 4.48 3.37 -4.81
N ALA A 141 3.82 3.23 -5.96
CA ALA A 141 3.72 1.95 -6.65
C ALA A 141 5.08 1.46 -7.17
N GLU A 142 5.97 2.37 -7.59
CA GLU A 142 7.35 2.05 -7.97
C GLU A 142 8.13 1.46 -6.80
N GLU A 143 8.10 2.11 -5.64
CA GLU A 143 8.83 1.65 -4.44
C GLU A 143 8.32 0.30 -3.93
N LEU A 144 7.02 0.03 -4.10
CA LEU A 144 6.41 -1.22 -3.66
C LEU A 144 6.63 -2.39 -4.62
N LEU A 145 7.12 -2.14 -5.83
CA LEU A 145 7.34 -3.20 -6.81
C LEU A 145 8.51 -4.09 -6.37
N CYS A 146 8.22 -5.35 -6.06
CA CYS A 146 9.24 -6.35 -5.86
C CYS A 146 9.70 -6.90 -7.22
N LEU A 147 10.86 -6.46 -7.71
CA LEU A 147 11.40 -6.83 -9.02
C LEU A 147 11.56 -8.34 -9.22
N GLN A 148 11.85 -9.10 -8.16
CA GLN A 148 11.97 -10.56 -8.23
C GLN A 148 10.64 -11.26 -8.50
N SER A 149 9.55 -10.73 -7.92
CA SER A 149 8.23 -11.34 -8.05
C SER A 149 7.35 -10.66 -9.08
N GLY A 150 7.65 -9.42 -9.46
CA GLY A 150 6.81 -8.56 -10.30
C GLY A 150 5.51 -8.12 -9.63
N ARG A 151 5.43 -8.19 -8.29
CA ARG A 151 4.22 -7.90 -7.52
C ARG A 151 4.42 -6.68 -6.63
N ILE A 152 3.34 -5.94 -6.40
CA ILE A 152 3.27 -4.94 -5.35
C ILE A 152 3.37 -5.64 -4.00
N ARG A 153 4.41 -5.32 -3.23
CA ARG A 153 4.72 -5.95 -1.96
C ARG A 153 5.06 -4.89 -0.91
N PRO A 154 4.03 -4.35 -0.24
CA PRO A 154 4.28 -3.44 0.85
C PRO A 154 4.78 -4.21 2.08
N GLY A 155 5.42 -3.52 3.02
CA GLY A 155 6.15 -4.18 4.12
C GLY A 155 5.27 -5.06 5.00
N ARG A 156 3.96 -4.74 5.12
CA ARG A 156 2.98 -5.51 5.90
C ARG A 156 1.67 -5.65 5.11
N PRO A 157 1.63 -6.49 4.05
CA PRO A 157 0.55 -6.51 3.06
C PRO A 157 -0.86 -6.66 3.64
N LEU A 158 -1.04 -7.59 4.57
CA LEU A 158 -2.33 -7.81 5.22
C LEU A 158 -2.75 -6.60 6.08
N ALA A 159 -1.83 -6.07 6.88
CA ALA A 159 -2.12 -4.94 7.75
C ALA A 159 -2.46 -3.69 6.93
N GLN A 160 -1.70 -3.42 5.88
CA GLN A 160 -1.90 -2.25 5.01
C GLN A 160 -3.19 -2.37 4.20
N ALA A 161 -3.53 -3.56 3.68
CA ALA A 161 -4.84 -3.79 3.05
C ALA A 161 -6.01 -3.53 4.02
N ILE A 162 -5.86 -3.91 5.29
CA ILE A 162 -6.86 -3.63 6.33
C ILE A 162 -6.96 -2.13 6.61
N GLU A 163 -5.84 -1.43 6.75
CA GLU A 163 -5.83 0.01 6.99
C GLU A 163 -6.44 0.78 5.81
N ALA A 164 -6.11 0.43 4.57
CA ALA A 164 -6.73 1.01 3.39
C ALA A 164 -8.26 0.83 3.39
N TRP A 165 -8.73 -0.37 3.74
CA TRP A 165 -10.16 -0.65 3.82
C TRP A 165 -10.84 0.11 4.96
N LYS A 166 -10.23 0.15 6.15
CA LYS A 166 -10.75 0.92 7.30
C LYS A 166 -10.79 2.41 6.99
N GLY A 167 -9.70 2.98 6.48
CA GLY A 167 -9.62 4.38 6.11
C GLY A 167 -10.68 4.75 5.07
N ARG A 168 -10.88 3.88 4.06
CA ARG A 168 -11.97 4.04 3.09
C ARG A 168 -13.34 3.99 3.75
N ALA A 169 -13.62 2.98 4.58
CA ALA A 169 -14.90 2.84 5.28
C ALA A 169 -15.20 4.01 6.22
N LEU A 170 -14.17 4.57 6.88
CA LEU A 170 -14.31 5.77 7.72
C LEU A 170 -14.60 7.01 6.88
N ARG A 171 -13.92 7.20 5.75
CA ARG A 171 -14.15 8.35 4.86
C ARG A 171 -15.51 8.28 4.15
N GLU A 172 -15.83 7.14 3.56
CA GLU A 172 -17.07 6.96 2.78
C GLU A 172 -18.29 6.73 3.68
N GLY A 173 -18.13 6.01 4.79
CA GLY A 173 -19.23 5.62 5.67
C GLY A 173 -19.55 6.62 6.80
N LEU A 174 -18.59 7.46 7.19
CA LEU A 174 -18.78 8.49 8.23
C LEU A 174 -18.54 9.91 7.75
N LEU A 175 -18.23 10.10 6.46
CA LEU A 175 -17.95 11.41 5.87
C LEU A 175 -16.84 12.19 6.62
N LEU A 176 -15.88 11.48 7.24
CA LEU A 176 -14.79 12.11 7.97
C LEU A 176 -13.75 12.68 7.01
N GLU A 177 -13.43 13.97 7.16
CA GLU A 177 -12.31 14.63 6.46
C GLU A 177 -10.96 14.28 7.09
N ARG A 178 -10.58 13.00 7.04
CA ARG A 178 -9.30 12.52 7.57
C ARG A 178 -8.27 12.28 6.46
N GLY A 179 -7.02 12.68 6.71
CA GLY A 179 -5.89 12.37 5.83
C GLY A 179 -5.63 10.88 5.66
N VAL A 180 -5.21 10.48 4.46
CA VAL A 180 -4.64 9.15 4.17
C VAL A 180 -3.25 9.09 4.78
N SER A 181 -2.90 7.97 5.42
CA SER A 181 -1.53 7.69 5.84
C SER A 181 -0.75 6.97 4.74
N ARG A 182 0.60 6.94 4.83
CA ARG A 182 1.42 6.12 3.91
C ARG A 182 0.95 4.65 3.88
N GLN A 183 0.61 4.07 5.03
CA GLN A 183 0.18 2.68 5.11
C GLN A 183 -1.16 2.44 4.41
N GLU A 184 -2.10 3.38 4.53
CA GLU A 184 -3.38 3.34 3.82
C GLU A 184 -3.19 3.45 2.30
N LEU A 185 -2.26 4.31 1.84
CA LEU A 185 -1.91 4.41 0.42
C LEU A 185 -1.31 3.10 -0.11
N GLU A 186 -0.32 2.53 0.58
CA GLU A 186 0.31 1.27 0.18
C GLU A 186 -0.71 0.11 0.12
N GLY A 187 -1.64 0.08 1.06
CA GLY A 187 -2.74 -0.89 1.05
C GLY A 187 -3.71 -0.69 -0.12
N ALA A 188 -4.02 0.56 -0.48
CA ALA A 188 -4.87 0.86 -1.63
C ALA A 188 -4.20 0.41 -2.94
N LEU A 189 -2.90 0.63 -3.09
CA LEU A 189 -2.11 0.17 -4.24
C LEU A 189 -2.04 -1.35 -4.33
N LEU A 190 -1.87 -2.04 -3.19
CA LEU A 190 -1.93 -3.49 -3.15
C LEU A 190 -3.30 -4.02 -3.61
N LEU A 191 -4.40 -3.42 -3.16
CA LEU A 191 -5.75 -3.80 -3.57
C LEU A 191 -6.00 -3.51 -5.06
N ALA A 192 -5.47 -2.40 -5.58
CA ALA A 192 -5.54 -2.05 -7.01
C ALA A 192 -4.82 -3.11 -7.87
N ALA A 193 -3.59 -3.48 -7.50
CA ALA A 193 -2.84 -4.52 -8.20
C ALA A 193 -3.55 -5.89 -8.12
N GLN A 194 -4.06 -6.29 -6.95
CA GLN A 194 -4.82 -7.54 -6.80
C GLN A 194 -6.09 -7.58 -7.66
N ARG A 195 -6.79 -6.43 -7.79
CA ARG A 195 -7.95 -6.31 -8.67
C ARG A 195 -7.57 -6.56 -10.12
N MET A 196 -6.44 -6.00 -10.59
CA MET A 196 -5.92 -6.23 -11.95
C MET A 196 -5.54 -7.69 -12.18
N GLU A 197 -4.96 -8.36 -11.18
CA GLU A 197 -4.65 -9.80 -11.23
C GLU A 197 -5.90 -10.70 -11.20
N GLY A 198 -7.08 -10.13 -10.99
CA GLY A 198 -8.32 -10.87 -10.71
C GLY A 198 -8.17 -11.81 -9.51
N GLY A 199 -7.32 -11.42 -8.55
CA GLY A 199 -7.22 -12.02 -7.25
C GLY A 199 -8.47 -11.71 -6.44
N PRO A 200 -8.92 -12.62 -5.56
CA PRO A 200 -10.15 -12.38 -4.85
C PRO A 200 -9.93 -11.25 -3.84
N LEU A 201 -10.71 -10.17 -3.93
CA LEU A 201 -10.93 -9.24 -2.80
C LEU A 201 -11.60 -9.97 -1.61
N GLY A 202 -12.13 -11.17 -1.87
CA GLY A 202 -12.99 -11.98 -1.01
C GLY A 202 -12.37 -12.49 0.30
N PRO A 203 -11.13 -13.00 0.40
CA PRO A 203 -10.52 -13.42 1.67
C PRO A 203 -10.29 -12.24 2.61
N VAL A 204 -9.77 -11.12 2.10
CA VAL A 204 -9.60 -9.88 2.88
C VAL A 204 -10.97 -9.37 3.33
N ARG A 205 -11.95 -9.28 2.43
CA ARG A 205 -13.34 -8.89 2.75
C ARG A 205 -14.06 -9.88 3.69
N ARG A 206 -13.84 -11.20 3.57
CA ARG A 206 -14.42 -12.25 4.45
C ARG A 206 -13.78 -12.30 5.83
N TRP A 207 -12.47 -12.05 5.92
CA TRP A 207 -11.74 -12.00 7.18
C TRP A 207 -12.06 -10.71 7.95
N ILE A 208 -12.10 -9.56 7.26
CA ILE A 208 -12.59 -8.28 7.79
C ILE A 208 -14.06 -8.38 8.22
N GLY A 209 -14.90 -9.04 7.41
CA GLY A 209 -16.34 -9.19 7.62
C GLY A 209 -16.76 -10.07 8.82
N ARG A 210 -15.89 -10.92 9.38
CA ARG A 210 -16.28 -11.83 10.48
C ARG A 210 -15.83 -11.41 11.87
N ARG A 211 -14.79 -10.59 12.04
CA ARG A 211 -14.26 -10.21 13.38
C ARG A 211 -14.25 -8.71 13.69
N GLN A 212 -14.25 -7.81 12.70
CA GLN A 212 -14.18 -6.35 12.93
C GLN A 212 -15.45 -5.59 12.56
N MET A 213 -16.29 -6.08 11.63
CA MET A 213 -17.55 -5.43 11.27
C MET A 213 -18.57 -5.36 12.42
N ARG A 214 -18.60 -6.35 13.33
CA ARG A 214 -19.57 -6.37 14.42
C ARG A 214 -19.31 -5.33 15.51
N SER A 215 -18.09 -4.84 15.68
CA SER A 215 -17.77 -3.88 16.73
C SER A 215 -17.67 -2.45 16.23
N ALA A 216 -17.03 -2.21 15.08
CA ALA A 216 -16.81 -0.84 14.59
C ALA A 216 -17.96 -0.31 13.74
N THR A 217 -18.69 -1.17 13.02
CA THR A 217 -19.71 -0.72 12.07
C THR A 217 -21.12 -0.86 12.63
N ILE A 218 -21.41 -1.90 13.42
CA ILE A 218 -22.72 -2.04 14.09
C ILE A 218 -22.87 -1.09 15.29
N ALA A 219 -21.82 -0.81 16.06
CA ALA A 219 -21.89 0.21 17.12
C ALA A 219 -22.16 1.61 16.56
N LEU A 220 -21.70 1.87 15.34
CA LEU A 220 -21.71 3.17 14.69
C LEU A 220 -22.97 3.39 13.82
N MET A 221 -23.47 2.34 13.15
CA MET A 221 -24.73 2.39 12.40
C MET A 221 -25.97 2.32 13.28
N ARG A 222 -25.87 1.79 14.51
CA ARG A 222 -27.01 1.74 15.45
C ARG A 222 -27.32 3.11 16.08
N ASP A 223 -26.50 4.13 15.81
CA ASP A 223 -26.59 5.46 16.42
C ASP A 223 -26.98 6.59 15.46
N LEU A 224 -27.34 6.28 14.20
CA LEU A 224 -27.77 7.28 13.21
C LEU A 224 -29.13 7.95 13.53
N ASN A 225 -29.84 7.47 14.56
CA ASN A 225 -31.07 8.08 15.07
C ASN A 225 -30.87 8.82 16.40
N LYS A 226 -29.64 8.92 16.92
CA LYS A 226 -29.37 9.76 18.10
C LYS A 226 -28.93 11.16 17.68
N PRO A 227 -29.30 12.19 18.46
CA PRO A 227 -28.82 13.54 18.22
C PRO A 227 -27.28 13.58 18.18
N PRO A 228 -26.67 14.55 17.48
CA PRO A 228 -25.22 14.68 17.40
C PRO A 228 -24.63 14.71 18.82
N MET A 229 -23.68 13.81 19.04
CA MET A 229 -23.00 13.61 20.31
C MET A 229 -22.37 14.91 20.78
N SER A 230 -22.59 15.27 22.05
CA SER A 230 -21.96 16.46 22.63
C SER A 230 -20.44 16.29 22.71
N LEU A 231 -19.71 17.41 22.67
CA LEU A 231 -18.24 17.43 22.82
C LEU A 231 -17.80 16.67 24.09
N GLU A 232 -18.51 16.88 25.20
CA GLU A 232 -18.25 16.21 26.48
C GLU A 232 -18.46 14.69 26.39
N GLU A 233 -19.47 14.24 25.64
CA GLU A 233 -19.74 12.82 25.42
C GLU A 233 -18.68 12.18 24.50
N SER A 234 -18.18 12.92 23.51
CA SER A 234 -17.08 12.47 22.64
C SER A 234 -15.75 12.32 23.41
N GLU A 235 -15.44 13.25 24.32
CA GLU A 235 -14.25 13.20 25.17
C GLU A 235 -14.34 12.03 26.17
N ARG A 236 -15.52 11.78 26.74
CA ARG A 236 -15.76 10.60 27.61
C ARG A 236 -15.55 9.29 26.87
N LEU A 237 -15.98 9.18 25.61
CA LEU A 237 -15.77 7.97 24.80
C LEU A 237 -14.32 7.77 24.39
N LEU A 238 -13.61 8.84 24.04
CA LEU A 238 -12.17 8.79 23.75
C LEU A 238 -11.38 8.35 24.98
N LYS A 239 -11.68 8.92 26.15
CA LYS A 239 -11.07 8.53 27.42
C LYS A 239 -11.38 7.08 27.80
N ALA A 240 -12.62 6.63 27.58
CA ALA A 240 -13.01 5.24 27.83
C ALA A 240 -12.30 4.23 26.89
N GLU A 241 -12.04 4.61 25.63
CA GLU A 241 -11.28 3.78 24.69
C GLU A 241 -9.79 3.75 25.03
N GLU A 242 -9.22 4.87 25.48
CA GLU A 242 -7.85 4.96 26.00
C GLU A 242 -7.67 4.06 27.24
N ASP A 243 -8.62 4.11 28.19
CA ASP A 243 -8.67 3.23 29.37
C ASP A 243 -8.83 1.74 29.00
N ARG A 244 -9.56 1.46 27.91
CA ARG A 244 -9.71 0.09 27.38
C ARG A 244 -8.40 -0.42 26.79
N LEU A 245 -7.70 0.42 26.03
CA LEU A 245 -6.40 0.08 25.46
C LEU A 245 -5.34 -0.13 26.55
N HIS A 246 -5.37 0.69 27.61
CA HIS A 246 -4.48 0.54 28.77
C HIS A 246 -4.70 -0.81 29.49
N ARG A 247 -5.95 -1.16 29.81
CA ARG A 247 -6.30 -2.47 30.40
C ARG A 247 -5.93 -3.66 29.51
N LYS A 248 -5.98 -3.49 28.19
CA LYS A 248 -5.59 -4.51 27.22
C LYS A 248 -4.07 -4.68 27.12
N GLY A 249 -3.31 -3.61 27.38
CA GLY A 249 -1.86 -3.65 27.55
C GLY A 249 -1.47 -4.44 28.81
N GLU A 250 -2.13 -4.15 29.93
CA GLU A 250 -1.91 -4.83 31.21
C GLU A 250 -2.25 -6.33 31.16
N THR A 251 -3.38 -6.71 30.56
CA THR A 251 -3.76 -8.13 30.43
C THR A 251 -2.83 -8.92 29.52
N LYS A 252 -2.24 -8.28 28.50
CA LYS A 252 -1.18 -8.92 27.68
C LYS A 252 0.12 -9.10 28.46
N GLY A 253 0.50 -8.11 29.27
CA GLY A 253 1.64 -8.23 30.20
C GLY A 253 1.45 -9.35 31.21
N PHE A 254 0.23 -9.47 31.77
CA PHE A 254 -0.13 -10.53 32.73
C PHE A 254 -0.09 -11.94 32.12
N LEU A 255 -0.66 -12.13 30.92
CA LEU A 255 -0.61 -13.42 30.21
C LEU A 255 0.82 -13.80 29.81
N ALA A 256 1.65 -12.83 29.42
CA ALA A 256 3.07 -13.07 29.15
C ALA A 256 3.82 -13.48 30.43
N GLY A 257 3.50 -12.87 31.58
CA GLY A 257 4.04 -13.23 32.89
C GLY A 257 3.68 -14.66 33.32
N ILE A 258 2.41 -15.08 33.15
CA ILE A 258 1.98 -16.45 33.44
C ILE A 258 2.70 -17.46 32.53
N GLY A 259 2.86 -17.14 31.24
CA GLY A 259 3.60 -17.99 30.30
C GLY A 259 5.04 -18.24 30.74
N LEU A 260 5.70 -17.22 31.30
CA LEU A 260 7.06 -17.31 31.85
C LEU A 260 7.13 -18.16 33.13
N ILE A 261 6.14 -18.03 34.02
CA ILE A 261 6.06 -18.81 35.27
C ILE A 261 5.82 -20.30 35.00
N VAL A 262 5.06 -20.66 33.96
CA VAL A 262 4.78 -22.06 33.61
C VAL A 262 5.91 -22.70 32.81
N SER A 263 6.54 -21.94 31.91
CA SER A 263 7.59 -22.48 31.02
C SER A 263 8.94 -22.69 31.72
N PHE A 264 9.27 -21.88 32.72
CA PHE A 264 10.53 -21.96 33.46
C PHE A 264 10.74 -23.28 34.26
N PRO A 265 9.79 -23.75 35.09
CA PRO A 265 9.95 -25.03 35.79
C PRO A 265 9.94 -26.24 34.84
N LEU A 266 9.24 -26.13 33.71
CA LEU A 266 9.23 -27.19 32.68
C LEU A 266 10.61 -27.32 32.02
N LEU A 267 11.26 -26.20 31.74
CA LEU A 267 12.63 -26.15 31.23
C LEU A 267 13.63 -26.78 32.23
N LEU A 268 13.51 -26.45 33.51
CA LEU A 268 14.35 -27.02 34.57
C LEU A 268 14.15 -28.54 34.72
N ALA A 269 12.91 -29.02 34.62
CA ALA A 269 12.62 -30.45 34.62
C ALA A 269 13.27 -31.17 33.42
N CYS A 270 13.19 -30.59 32.21
CA CYS A 270 13.85 -31.14 31.03
C CYS A 270 15.37 -31.18 31.19
N ILE A 271 15.98 -30.13 31.74
CA ILE A 271 17.43 -30.10 32.03
C ILE A 271 17.80 -31.18 33.05
N GLY A 272 17.01 -31.35 34.12
CA GLY A 272 17.22 -32.39 35.12
C GLY A 272 17.16 -33.81 34.53
N ILE A 273 16.19 -34.07 33.65
CA ILE A 273 16.07 -35.36 32.94
C ILE A 273 17.29 -35.61 32.04
N MET A 274 17.78 -34.60 31.32
CA MET A 274 18.98 -34.75 30.49
C MET A 274 20.24 -35.01 31.32
N ILE A 275 20.41 -34.29 32.43
CA ILE A 275 21.57 -34.49 33.33
C ILE A 275 21.51 -35.90 33.95
N TRP A 276 20.35 -36.34 34.41
CA TRP A 276 20.17 -37.70 34.92
C TRP A 276 20.46 -38.77 33.85
N GLY A 277 19.97 -38.56 32.64
CA GLY A 277 20.26 -39.42 31.48
C GLY A 277 21.76 -39.51 31.20
N LEU A 278 22.48 -38.39 31.20
CA LEU A 278 23.93 -38.34 31.04
C LEU A 278 24.66 -39.07 32.18
N ILE A 279 24.31 -38.82 33.44
CA ILE A 279 24.95 -39.49 34.59
C ILE A 279 24.73 -41.01 34.55
N SER A 280 23.51 -41.46 34.23
CA SER A 280 23.20 -42.91 34.14
C SER A 280 23.91 -43.64 33.00
N LEU A 281 24.31 -42.91 31.95
CA LEU A 281 25.13 -43.42 30.84
C LEU A 281 26.61 -43.62 31.24
N PHE A 282 27.12 -42.83 32.18
CA PHE A 282 28.50 -42.94 32.68
C PHE A 282 28.63 -43.80 33.96
N ALA A 283 27.52 -44.19 34.57
CA ALA A 283 27.48 -45.05 35.76
C ALA A 283 27.33 -46.56 35.45
N ARG A 284 27.44 -46.95 34.17
CA ARG A 284 27.56 -48.33 33.69
C ARG A 284 28.94 -48.57 33.12
#